data_AF-A0A561UMQ1-F1
#
_entry.id   AF-A0A561UMQ1-F1
#
_cell.length_a   1.000
_cell.length_b   1.000
_cell.length_c   1.000
_cell.angle_alpha   90.00
_cell.angle_beta   90.00
_cell.angle_gamma   90.00
#
_symmetry.space_group_name_H-M   'P 1'
#
loop_
_entity.id
_entity.type
_entity.pdbx_description
1 polymer ?
#
loop_
_entity_poly.entity_id
_entity_poly.type
_entity_poly.pdbx_seq_one_letter_code
_entity_poly.pdbx_strand_id
1 'polypeptide(L)'
;MPGTHTFRSLPPAALLFGGVLLVTACGSSAQPHPVRSGDAIGTVVTPSPTPPTYGEDLSTDVGPVNDALAKLPQAGSLDDLNSSLDGLSSAASTGSNDLMQAKVPDNVSDANRQLYVALQTLSSNITALKQDISGSKYCATSSALAAAGGMQGLKDIQTALQAVTGDGYSTTFTVPNTGQLQQRSLGNGSAVRQGDNSGNGEMTVDNSNGDGDAVITLASNGQAAYSFYVDKGQTAKMNGIRDGHYDIFFTGGVDWDSGTKQFTQNCNFSKFDQGNDFTTTSTTYSTLTITLKASFGQGNASTSDVPPGQYPTP
;
A
#
# COMPACT_ATOMS: atom_id res chain seq x y z
N MET A 1 43.73 -9.22 -2.39
CA MET A 1 43.37 -10.62 -2.74
C MET A 1 41.86 -10.65 -2.99
N PRO A 2 41.42 -10.69 -4.25
CA PRO A 2 40.00 -10.63 -4.59
C PRO A 2 39.42 -12.04 -4.75
N GLY A 3 38.36 -12.35 -3.99
CA GLY A 3 37.59 -13.59 -4.10
C GLY A 3 36.37 -13.38 -5.00
N THR A 4 36.42 -13.91 -6.21
CA THR A 4 35.34 -13.98 -7.19
C THR A 4 34.32 -15.05 -6.80
N HIS A 5 33.05 -14.68 -6.65
CA HIS A 5 31.93 -15.62 -6.60
C HIS A 5 31.16 -15.61 -7.93
N THR A 6 31.18 -16.76 -8.57
CA THR A 6 30.67 -17.05 -9.91
C THR A 6 29.17 -17.35 -9.86
N PHE A 7 28.37 -16.60 -10.63
CA PHE A 7 26.98 -16.94 -10.95
C PHE A 7 26.92 -18.17 -11.86
N ARG A 8 26.13 -19.18 -11.49
CA ARG A 8 25.73 -20.28 -12.40
C ARG A 8 24.29 -20.04 -12.87
N SER A 9 24.14 -19.78 -14.16
CA SER A 9 22.86 -19.83 -14.86
C SER A 9 22.50 -21.29 -15.18
N LEU A 10 21.22 -21.62 -15.10
CA LEU A 10 20.65 -22.87 -15.59
C LEU A 10 20.04 -22.63 -16.98
N PRO A 11 20.22 -23.54 -17.96
CA PRO A 11 19.67 -23.39 -19.31
C PRO A 11 18.20 -23.87 -19.40
N PRO A 12 17.44 -23.42 -20.42
CA PRO A 12 16.07 -23.86 -20.66
C PRO A 12 16.04 -25.21 -21.39
N ALA A 13 15.18 -26.12 -20.94
CA ALA A 13 14.88 -27.37 -21.62
C ALA A 13 13.62 -27.19 -22.50
N ALA A 14 13.82 -27.25 -23.81
CA ALA A 14 12.78 -27.40 -24.82
C ALA A 14 12.53 -28.89 -25.07
N LEU A 15 11.26 -29.32 -25.14
CA LEU A 15 10.87 -30.63 -25.63
C LEU A 15 9.64 -30.50 -26.53
N LEU A 16 9.86 -30.77 -27.81
CA LEU A 16 8.89 -30.94 -28.89
C LEU A 16 8.69 -32.44 -29.13
N PHE A 17 7.44 -32.92 -29.08
CA PHE A 17 6.92 -34.11 -29.78
C PHE A 17 5.38 -33.89 -29.86
N GLY A 18 4.67 -33.93 -30.99
CA GLY A 18 4.84 -34.78 -32.17
C GLY A 18 3.89 -35.97 -32.03
N GLY A 19 2.64 -35.86 -32.51
CA GLY A 19 1.66 -36.94 -32.42
C GLY A 19 0.38 -36.68 -33.21
N VAL A 20 0.42 -36.93 -34.52
CA VAL A 20 -0.75 -37.10 -35.38
C VAL A 20 -1.28 -38.52 -35.20
N LEU A 21 -2.58 -38.67 -34.93
CA LEU A 21 -3.28 -39.96 -34.94
C LEU A 21 -4.51 -39.85 -35.84
N LEU A 22 -4.40 -40.43 -37.02
CA LEU A 22 -5.50 -40.79 -37.92
C LEU A 22 -5.94 -42.21 -37.56
N VAL A 23 -7.22 -42.42 -37.25
CA VAL A 23 -7.83 -43.75 -37.23
C VAL A 23 -9.17 -43.72 -37.96
N THR A 24 -9.24 -44.60 -38.95
CA THR A 24 -10.33 -44.90 -39.88
C THR A 24 -11.42 -45.79 -39.29
N ALA A 25 -12.66 -45.46 -39.66
CA ALA A 25 -13.81 -46.31 -40.06
C ALA A 25 -14.26 -47.52 -39.22
N CYS A 26 -15.57 -47.53 -38.92
CA CYS A 26 -16.42 -48.71 -39.09
C CYS A 26 -17.84 -48.27 -39.48
N GLY A 27 -18.32 -48.77 -40.62
CA GLY A 27 -19.66 -48.49 -41.14
C GLY A 27 -20.68 -49.54 -40.69
N SER A 28 -21.94 -49.11 -40.64
CA SER A 28 -23.10 -50.02 -40.66
C SER A 28 -24.19 -49.41 -41.54
N SER A 29 -24.57 -50.21 -42.53
CA SER A 29 -25.55 -50.00 -43.58
C SER A 29 -26.99 -50.01 -43.08
N ALA A 30 -27.80 -49.02 -43.51
CA ALA A 30 -29.26 -49.10 -43.49
C ALA A 30 -29.82 -48.63 -44.85
N GLN A 31 -30.70 -49.46 -45.42
CA GLN A 31 -31.27 -49.39 -46.76
C GLN A 31 -32.37 -48.31 -46.87
N PRO A 32 -32.73 -47.84 -48.09
CA PRO A 32 -33.52 -46.63 -48.30
C PRO A 32 -35.03 -46.88 -48.39
N HIS A 33 -35.82 -45.93 -47.88
CA HIS A 33 -37.24 -45.79 -48.18
C HIS A 33 -37.46 -44.53 -49.05
N PRO A 34 -38.31 -44.58 -50.09
CA PRO A 34 -38.57 -43.44 -50.95
C PRO A 34 -39.68 -42.56 -50.34
N VAL A 35 -39.40 -41.27 -50.14
CA VAL A 35 -40.44 -40.29 -49.79
C VAL A 35 -40.34 -39.08 -50.72
N ARG A 36 -41.22 -39.13 -51.73
CA ARG A 36 -42.08 -38.06 -52.24
C ARG A 36 -41.51 -36.63 -52.30
N SER A 37 -41.26 -36.19 -53.53
CA SER A 37 -41.10 -34.78 -53.92
C SER A 37 -42.33 -33.95 -53.54
N GLY A 38 -42.09 -32.81 -52.89
CA GLY A 38 -43.11 -31.80 -52.59
C GLY A 38 -42.53 -30.60 -51.85
N ASP A 39 -42.59 -29.46 -52.53
CA ASP A 39 -42.61 -28.09 -52.01
C ASP A 39 -41.31 -27.33 -51.69
N ALA A 40 -41.39 -26.07 -52.11
CA ALA A 40 -40.34 -25.07 -52.23
C ALA A 40 -39.70 -24.74 -50.87
N ILE A 41 -38.37 -24.73 -50.88
CA ILE A 41 -37.53 -24.30 -49.77
C ILE A 41 -37.67 -22.78 -49.63
N GLY A 42 -38.57 -22.35 -48.74
CA GLY A 42 -38.43 -21.06 -48.10
C GLY A 42 -37.16 -21.09 -47.26
N THR A 43 -36.20 -20.23 -47.57
CA THR A 43 -35.06 -19.96 -46.68
C THR A 43 -35.61 -19.51 -45.34
N VAL A 44 -35.59 -20.40 -44.34
CA VAL A 44 -35.75 -20.03 -42.94
C VAL A 44 -34.53 -19.17 -42.62
N VAL A 45 -34.73 -17.86 -42.58
CA VAL A 45 -33.76 -16.95 -41.98
C VAL A 45 -33.78 -17.29 -40.50
N THR A 46 -32.83 -18.11 -40.05
CA THR A 46 -32.57 -18.30 -38.63
C THR A 46 -32.33 -16.92 -38.05
N PRO A 47 -33.13 -16.43 -37.08
CA PRO A 47 -32.85 -15.14 -36.47
C PRO A 47 -31.44 -15.21 -35.91
N SER A 48 -30.57 -14.33 -36.40
CA SER A 48 -29.23 -14.17 -35.83
C SER A 48 -29.42 -13.87 -34.35
N PRO A 49 -28.76 -14.60 -33.42
CA PRO A 49 -28.92 -14.36 -32.00
C PRO A 49 -28.60 -12.89 -31.74
N THR A 50 -29.54 -12.20 -31.09
CA THR A 50 -29.32 -10.84 -30.58
C THR A 50 -27.97 -10.82 -29.86
N PRO A 51 -27.05 -9.90 -30.21
CA PRO A 51 -25.75 -9.87 -29.58
C PRO A 51 -25.91 -9.78 -28.06
N PRO A 52 -25.11 -10.53 -27.29
CA PRO A 52 -25.20 -10.50 -25.84
C PRO A 52 -24.96 -9.08 -25.31
N THR A 53 -25.83 -8.63 -24.41
CA THR A 53 -25.78 -7.32 -23.72
C THR A 53 -24.58 -7.17 -22.78
N TYR A 54 -23.70 -8.16 -22.72
CA TYR A 54 -22.60 -8.25 -21.76
C TYR A 54 -21.69 -7.02 -21.74
N GLY A 55 -21.52 -6.31 -22.86
CA GLY A 55 -20.75 -5.05 -22.87
C GLY A 55 -21.42 -3.90 -22.08
N GLU A 56 -22.75 -3.82 -22.10
CA GLU A 56 -23.52 -2.84 -21.31
C GLU A 56 -23.51 -3.22 -19.83
N ASP A 57 -23.69 -4.50 -19.53
CA ASP A 57 -23.63 -5.04 -18.16
C ASP A 57 -22.23 -4.80 -17.56
N LEU A 58 -21.17 -5.14 -18.30
CA LEU A 58 -19.78 -4.90 -17.91
C LEU A 58 -19.50 -3.41 -17.61
N SER A 59 -20.05 -2.50 -18.40
CA SER A 59 -19.89 -1.06 -18.18
C SER A 59 -20.65 -0.59 -16.94
N THR A 60 -21.85 -1.13 -16.71
CA THR A 60 -22.68 -0.85 -15.54
C THR A 60 -22.02 -1.33 -14.25
N ASP A 61 -21.39 -2.50 -14.29
CA ASP A 61 -20.82 -3.15 -13.10
C ASP A 61 -19.43 -2.60 -12.73
N VAL A 62 -18.62 -2.25 -13.74
CA VAL A 62 -17.24 -1.73 -13.53
C VAL A 62 -17.19 -0.20 -13.44
N GLY A 63 -18.12 0.51 -14.09
CA GLY A 63 -18.17 1.97 -14.10
C GLY A 63 -18.12 2.63 -12.72
N PRO A 64 -18.95 2.20 -11.74
CA PRO A 64 -18.92 2.72 -10.39
C PRO A 64 -17.56 2.53 -9.68
N VAL A 65 -16.83 1.46 -9.99
CA VAL A 65 -15.47 1.23 -9.46
C VAL A 65 -14.50 2.25 -10.03
N ASN A 66 -14.56 2.50 -11.35
CA ASN A 66 -13.74 3.51 -12.01
C ASN A 66 -14.03 4.92 -11.45
N ASP A 67 -15.29 5.26 -11.24
CA ASP A 67 -15.69 6.56 -10.68
C ASP A 67 -15.24 6.72 -9.22
N ALA A 68 -15.29 5.65 -8.42
CA ALA A 68 -14.79 5.65 -7.06
C ALA A 68 -13.26 5.79 -7.02
N LEU A 69 -12.53 5.13 -7.94
CA LEU A 69 -11.09 5.28 -8.07
C LEU A 69 -10.69 6.72 -8.37
N ALA A 70 -11.38 7.38 -9.29
CA ALA A 70 -11.09 8.76 -9.67
C ALA A 70 -11.21 9.78 -8.52
N LYS A 71 -11.89 9.40 -7.42
CA LYS A 71 -12.03 10.22 -6.21
C LYS A 71 -10.86 10.07 -5.24
N LEU A 72 -10.10 8.97 -5.27
CA LEU A 72 -9.00 8.75 -4.31
C LEU A 72 -8.02 9.93 -4.25
N PRO A 73 -7.48 10.45 -5.39
CA PRO A 73 -6.49 11.54 -5.33
C PRO A 73 -7.04 12.87 -4.82
N GLN A 74 -8.36 12.99 -4.62
CA GLN A 74 -9.03 14.20 -4.15
C GLN A 74 -9.08 14.26 -2.61
N ALA A 75 -8.71 13.18 -1.92
CA ALA A 75 -8.67 13.14 -0.47
C ALA A 75 -7.60 14.09 0.09
N GLY A 76 -8.01 15.07 0.89
CA GLY A 76 -7.11 16.03 1.54
C GLY A 76 -6.57 15.56 2.89
N SER A 77 -7.19 14.52 3.46
CA SER A 77 -6.87 13.96 4.78
C SER A 77 -6.99 12.44 4.78
N LEU A 78 -6.51 11.79 5.85
CA LEU A 78 -6.69 10.34 6.01
C LEU A 78 -8.16 9.96 6.22
N ASP A 79 -8.97 10.83 6.81
CA ASP A 79 -10.40 10.61 6.99
C ASP A 79 -11.17 10.71 5.66
N ASP A 80 -10.83 11.69 4.82
CA ASP A 80 -11.38 11.81 3.46
C ASP A 80 -10.98 10.60 2.61
N LEU A 81 -9.74 10.11 2.78
CA LEU A 81 -9.25 8.94 2.08
C LEU A 81 -10.00 7.68 2.55
N ASN A 82 -10.17 7.48 3.86
CA ASN A 82 -10.95 6.37 4.41
C ASN A 82 -12.38 6.36 3.87
N SER A 83 -13.02 7.53 3.79
CA SER A 83 -14.35 7.69 3.21
C SER A 83 -14.38 7.33 1.72
N SER A 84 -13.35 7.74 0.97
CA SER A 84 -13.22 7.40 -0.46
C SER A 84 -12.96 5.90 -0.67
N LEU A 85 -12.16 5.28 0.20
CA LEU A 85 -11.92 3.84 0.23
C LEU A 85 -13.18 3.04 0.53
N ASP A 86 -14.06 3.54 1.41
CA ASP A 86 -15.37 2.91 1.67
C ASP A 86 -16.26 2.91 0.42
N GLY A 87 -16.31 4.05 -0.29
CA GLY A 87 -17.00 4.14 -1.57
C GLY A 87 -16.46 3.15 -2.60
N LEU A 88 -15.13 3.05 -2.71
CA LEU A 88 -14.48 2.10 -3.61
C LEU A 88 -14.75 0.63 -3.24
N SER A 89 -14.68 0.29 -1.95
CA SER A 89 -14.97 -1.06 -1.46
C SER A 89 -16.43 -1.45 -1.70
N SER A 90 -17.37 -0.51 -1.53
CA SER A 90 -18.78 -0.74 -1.83
C SER A 90 -18.98 -1.00 -3.32
N ALA A 91 -18.41 -0.15 -4.19
CA ALA A 91 -18.51 -0.30 -5.64
C ALA A 91 -17.91 -1.63 -6.12
N ALA A 92 -16.72 -2.00 -5.61
CA ALA A 92 -16.07 -3.26 -5.96
C ALA A 92 -16.88 -4.48 -5.51
N SER A 93 -17.50 -4.42 -4.33
CA SER A 93 -18.34 -5.50 -3.82
C SER A 93 -19.64 -5.67 -4.63
N THR A 94 -20.30 -4.55 -4.98
CA THR A 94 -21.48 -4.56 -5.85
C THR A 94 -21.13 -5.11 -7.23
N GLY A 95 -20.13 -4.53 -7.91
CA GLY A 95 -19.70 -4.98 -9.23
C GLY A 95 -19.26 -6.45 -9.25
N SER A 96 -18.60 -6.93 -8.20
CA SER A 96 -18.28 -8.37 -8.08
C SER A 96 -19.53 -9.25 -8.03
N ASN A 97 -20.57 -8.85 -7.28
CA ASN A 97 -21.78 -9.65 -7.12
C ASN A 97 -22.62 -9.67 -8.40
N ASP A 98 -22.64 -8.55 -9.13
CA ASP A 98 -23.39 -8.39 -10.36
C ASP A 98 -22.71 -9.17 -11.51
N LEU A 99 -21.38 -9.04 -11.67
CA LEU A 99 -20.62 -9.82 -12.66
C LEU A 99 -20.67 -11.33 -12.40
N MET A 100 -20.81 -11.77 -11.15
CA MET A 100 -20.98 -13.17 -10.80
C MET A 100 -22.34 -13.72 -11.27
N GLN A 101 -23.36 -12.87 -11.37
CA GLN A 101 -24.72 -13.21 -11.78
C GLN A 101 -25.01 -12.88 -13.25
N ALA A 102 -24.11 -12.15 -13.91
CA ALA A 102 -24.26 -11.72 -15.29
C ALA A 102 -24.39 -12.90 -16.26
N LYS A 103 -25.18 -12.72 -17.32
CA LYS A 103 -25.30 -13.68 -18.40
C LYS A 103 -24.12 -13.52 -19.36
N VAL A 104 -23.07 -14.30 -19.14
CA VAL A 104 -21.80 -14.15 -19.84
C VAL A 104 -21.68 -15.08 -21.05
N PRO A 105 -21.24 -14.59 -22.21
CA PRO A 105 -20.90 -15.42 -23.37
C PRO A 105 -19.75 -16.41 -23.08
N ASP A 106 -19.80 -17.60 -23.64
CA ASP A 106 -18.85 -18.68 -23.34
C ASP A 106 -17.38 -18.25 -23.52
N ASN A 107 -17.09 -17.46 -24.57
CA ASN A 107 -15.73 -17.03 -24.89
C ASN A 107 -15.10 -16.08 -23.84
N VAL A 108 -15.91 -15.38 -23.04
CA VAL A 108 -15.44 -14.46 -21.99
C VAL A 108 -15.71 -14.96 -20.57
N SER A 109 -16.26 -16.16 -20.41
CA SER A 109 -16.66 -16.70 -19.10
C SER A 109 -15.52 -16.77 -18.08
N ASP A 110 -14.32 -17.18 -18.50
CA ASP A 110 -13.13 -17.24 -17.65
C ASP A 110 -12.57 -15.84 -17.33
N ALA A 111 -12.58 -14.94 -18.30
CA ALA A 111 -12.12 -13.56 -18.10
C ALA A 111 -13.06 -12.79 -17.14
N ASN A 112 -14.38 -12.98 -17.27
CA ASN A 112 -15.37 -12.46 -16.32
C ASN A 112 -15.15 -13.03 -14.91
N ARG A 113 -14.82 -14.33 -14.83
CA ARG A 113 -14.50 -14.97 -13.55
C ARG A 113 -13.32 -14.31 -12.86
N GLN A 114 -12.24 -14.09 -13.61
CA GLN A 114 -11.06 -13.39 -13.11
C GLN A 114 -11.40 -11.96 -12.68
N LEU A 115 -12.27 -11.27 -13.42
CA LEU A 115 -12.67 -9.91 -13.11
C LEU A 115 -13.40 -9.79 -11.77
N TYR A 116 -14.43 -10.62 -11.52
CA TYR A 116 -15.14 -10.55 -10.24
C TYR A 116 -14.25 -10.99 -9.06
N VAL A 117 -13.34 -11.95 -9.25
CA VAL A 117 -12.35 -12.33 -8.23
C VAL A 117 -11.38 -11.16 -7.95
N ALA A 118 -10.95 -10.44 -8.99
CA ALA A 118 -10.10 -9.27 -8.84
C ALA A 118 -10.77 -8.15 -8.04
N LEU A 119 -12.07 -7.94 -8.24
CA LEU A 119 -12.87 -7.00 -7.43
C LEU A 119 -12.98 -7.43 -5.96
N GLN A 120 -13.11 -8.73 -5.68
CA GLN A 120 -13.07 -9.26 -4.30
C GLN A 120 -11.70 -9.04 -3.64
N THR A 121 -10.62 -9.31 -4.39
CA THR A 121 -9.24 -9.01 -3.95
C THR A 121 -9.06 -7.53 -3.66
N LEU A 122 -9.62 -6.65 -4.50
CA LEU A 122 -9.58 -5.20 -4.26
C LEU A 122 -10.29 -4.83 -2.95
N SER A 123 -11.50 -5.31 -2.69
CA SER A 123 -12.21 -5.07 -1.42
C SER A 123 -11.40 -5.57 -0.20
N SER A 124 -10.74 -6.72 -0.32
CA SER A 124 -9.85 -7.24 0.72
C SER A 124 -8.62 -6.36 0.93
N ASN A 125 -7.97 -5.91 -0.14
CA ASN A 125 -6.83 -5.00 -0.08
C ASN A 125 -7.21 -3.65 0.55
N ILE A 126 -8.39 -3.11 0.24
CA ILE A 126 -8.91 -1.88 0.84
C ILE A 126 -9.10 -2.06 2.35
N THR A 127 -9.69 -3.18 2.77
CA THR A 127 -9.86 -3.48 4.20
C THR A 127 -8.52 -3.54 4.93
N ALA A 128 -7.52 -4.20 4.34
CA ALA A 128 -6.16 -4.25 4.88
C ALA A 128 -5.51 -2.85 4.93
N LEU A 129 -5.68 -2.02 3.89
CA LEU A 129 -5.16 -0.66 3.88
C LEU A 129 -5.79 0.21 4.98
N LYS A 130 -7.10 0.10 5.23
CA LYS A 130 -7.76 0.82 6.33
C LYS A 130 -7.23 0.40 7.69
N GLN A 131 -6.91 -0.89 7.86
CA GLN A 131 -6.24 -1.40 9.06
C GLN A 131 -4.82 -0.83 9.18
N ASP A 132 -4.06 -0.78 8.09
CA ASP A 132 -2.72 -0.18 8.06
C ASP A 132 -2.76 1.33 8.42
N ILE A 133 -3.75 2.09 7.93
CA ILE A 133 -3.95 3.50 8.29
C ILE A 133 -4.28 3.63 9.78
N SER A 134 -5.24 2.84 10.28
CA SER A 134 -5.62 2.84 11.70
C SER A 134 -4.48 2.40 12.62
N GLY A 135 -3.62 1.49 12.13
CA GLY A 135 -2.44 0.98 12.81
C GLY A 135 -1.19 1.86 12.66
N SER A 136 -1.32 3.09 12.12
CA SER A 136 -0.21 4.03 11.93
C SER A 136 0.91 3.52 11.01
N LYS A 137 0.66 2.52 10.16
CA LYS A 137 1.59 2.14 9.09
C LYS A 137 1.67 3.20 7.99
N TYR A 138 0.57 3.91 7.73
CA TYR A 138 0.56 5.11 6.89
C TYR A 138 -0.05 6.27 7.65
N CYS A 139 0.75 7.31 7.87
CA CYS A 139 0.41 8.43 8.77
C CYS A 139 0.20 9.74 8.03
N ALA A 140 0.52 9.76 6.73
CA ALA A 140 0.23 10.87 5.84
C ALA A 140 -0.68 10.40 4.70
N THR A 141 -1.54 11.30 4.23
CA THR A 141 -2.43 11.01 3.09
C THR A 141 -1.64 10.61 1.84
N SER A 142 -0.46 11.21 1.61
CA SER A 142 0.40 10.89 0.48
C SER A 142 0.91 9.44 0.47
N SER A 143 1.36 8.92 1.63
CA SER A 143 1.84 7.53 1.73
C SER A 143 0.68 6.53 1.63
N ALA A 144 -0.46 6.85 2.25
CA ALA A 144 -1.67 6.04 2.15
C ALA A 144 -2.24 5.99 0.71
N LEU A 145 -2.22 7.11 -0.02
CA LEU A 145 -2.59 7.17 -1.44
C LEU A 145 -1.67 6.33 -2.31
N ALA A 146 -0.35 6.44 -2.11
CA ALA A 146 0.62 5.64 -2.84
C ALA A 146 0.38 4.13 -2.61
N ALA A 147 0.07 3.73 -1.37
CA ALA A 147 -0.30 2.35 -1.05
C ALA A 147 -1.62 1.92 -1.73
N ALA A 148 -2.63 2.79 -1.76
CA ALA A 148 -3.91 2.52 -2.42
C ALA A 148 -3.75 2.25 -3.92
N GLY A 149 -2.99 3.07 -4.65
CA GLY A 149 -2.74 2.85 -6.07
C GLY A 149 -1.88 1.62 -6.37
N GLY A 150 -1.15 1.10 -5.37
CA GLY A 150 -0.31 -0.09 -5.48
C GLY A 150 -1.03 -1.43 -5.23
N MET A 151 -2.33 -1.41 -4.91
CA MET A 151 -3.09 -2.61 -4.53
C MET A 151 -3.11 -3.68 -5.63
N GLN A 152 -2.97 -4.96 -5.23
CA GLN A 152 -2.92 -6.08 -6.16
C GLN A 152 -4.23 -6.23 -6.93
N GLY A 153 -5.38 -6.04 -6.27
CA GLY A 153 -6.70 -6.11 -6.92
C GLY A 153 -6.83 -5.15 -8.11
N LEU A 154 -6.19 -3.97 -8.08
CA LEU A 154 -6.20 -3.04 -9.22
C LEU A 154 -5.45 -3.60 -10.44
N LYS A 155 -4.32 -4.26 -10.22
CA LYS A 155 -3.54 -4.92 -11.28
C LYS A 155 -4.29 -6.13 -11.85
N ASP A 156 -4.95 -6.88 -10.97
CA ASP A 156 -5.75 -8.03 -11.36
C ASP A 156 -6.96 -7.60 -12.20
N ILE A 157 -7.64 -6.50 -11.85
CA ILE A 157 -8.74 -5.93 -12.64
C ILE A 157 -8.24 -5.51 -14.03
N GLN A 158 -7.12 -4.78 -14.11
CA GLN A 158 -6.54 -4.40 -15.39
C GLN A 158 -6.22 -5.62 -16.27
N THR A 159 -5.67 -6.68 -15.67
CA THR A 159 -5.34 -7.92 -16.38
C THR A 159 -6.61 -8.62 -16.90
N ALA A 160 -7.64 -8.74 -16.06
CA ALA A 160 -8.91 -9.34 -16.47
C ALA A 160 -9.62 -8.53 -17.56
N LEU A 161 -9.62 -7.20 -17.46
CA LEU A 161 -10.22 -6.33 -18.48
C LEU A 161 -9.48 -6.38 -19.82
N GLN A 162 -8.15 -6.59 -19.81
CA GLN A 162 -7.40 -6.83 -21.05
C GLN A 162 -7.85 -8.12 -21.75
N ALA A 163 -8.09 -9.20 -21.00
CA ALA A 163 -8.62 -10.44 -21.55
C ALA A 163 -10.04 -10.24 -22.14
N VAL A 164 -10.94 -9.60 -21.38
CA VAL A 164 -12.30 -9.26 -21.84
C VAL A 164 -12.27 -8.41 -23.12
N THR A 165 -11.33 -7.47 -23.23
CA THR A 165 -11.13 -6.62 -24.42
C THR A 165 -10.63 -7.42 -25.62
N GLY A 166 -9.77 -8.42 -25.41
CA GLY A 166 -9.30 -9.32 -26.47
C GLY A 166 -10.43 -10.11 -27.15
N ASP A 167 -11.52 -10.33 -26.42
CA ASP A 167 -12.74 -11.00 -26.89
C ASP A 167 -13.82 -10.05 -27.46
N GLY A 168 -13.51 -8.76 -27.58
CA GLY A 168 -14.37 -7.76 -28.22
C GLY A 168 -15.30 -6.99 -27.28
N TYR A 169 -15.15 -7.14 -25.96
CA TYR A 169 -15.94 -6.40 -24.96
C TYR A 169 -15.04 -5.42 -24.21
N SER A 170 -15.39 -4.14 -24.20
CA SER A 170 -14.55 -3.11 -23.56
C SER A 170 -15.35 -2.28 -22.59
N THR A 171 -14.69 -1.82 -21.54
CA THR A 171 -15.20 -0.86 -20.57
C THR A 171 -14.06 0.07 -20.16
N THR A 172 -14.40 1.24 -19.61
CA THR A 172 -13.40 2.19 -19.14
C THR A 172 -12.95 1.83 -17.73
N PHE A 173 -11.64 1.67 -17.55
CA PHE A 173 -11.04 1.51 -16.24
C PHE A 173 -9.67 2.17 -16.21
N THR A 174 -9.51 3.19 -15.38
CA THR A 174 -8.25 3.92 -15.21
C THR A 174 -7.87 3.95 -13.74
N VAL A 175 -6.67 3.47 -13.44
CA VAL A 175 -6.07 3.65 -12.11
C VAL A 175 -5.44 5.04 -12.08
N PRO A 176 -5.88 5.94 -11.19
CA PRO A 176 -5.28 7.26 -11.10
C PRO A 176 -3.82 7.18 -10.62
N ASN A 177 -3.03 8.19 -10.96
CA ASN A 177 -1.70 8.34 -10.35
C ASN A 177 -1.87 8.79 -8.90
N THR A 178 -1.47 7.93 -7.96
CA THR A 178 -1.52 8.20 -6.51
C THR A 178 -0.13 8.44 -5.90
N GLY A 179 0.88 8.64 -6.73
CA GLY A 179 2.27 8.77 -6.30
C GLY A 179 2.93 7.42 -6.01
N GLN A 180 4.08 7.45 -5.33
CA GLN A 180 4.87 6.28 -4.94
C GLN A 180 5.35 6.46 -3.50
N LEU A 181 5.47 5.36 -2.76
CA LEU A 181 6.07 5.38 -1.43
C LEU A 181 7.50 5.93 -1.53
N GLN A 182 7.80 6.88 -0.66
CA GLN A 182 9.11 7.50 -0.55
C GLN A 182 9.87 6.91 0.64
N GLN A 183 11.18 7.15 0.68
CA GLN A 183 12.07 6.78 1.78
C GLN A 183 13.04 7.94 2.07
N ARG A 184 12.48 9.14 2.31
CA ARG A 184 13.27 10.32 2.66
C ARG A 184 13.82 10.20 4.09
N SER A 185 15.00 10.75 4.32
CA SER A 185 15.60 10.89 5.65
C SER A 185 16.31 12.24 5.76
N LEU A 186 16.60 12.66 6.99
CA LEU A 186 17.58 13.71 7.25
C LEU A 186 18.96 13.09 7.49
N GLY A 187 19.99 13.92 7.57
CA GLY A 187 21.29 13.44 8.05
C GLY A 187 21.25 13.16 9.54
N ASN A 188 21.89 12.07 9.98
CA ASN A 188 22.02 11.73 11.40
C ASN A 188 22.50 12.94 12.26
N GLY A 189 21.79 13.22 13.36
CA GLY A 189 22.07 14.36 14.24
C GLY A 189 21.55 15.71 13.75
N SER A 190 20.86 15.77 12.60
CA SER A 190 20.26 17.01 12.11
C SER A 190 19.26 17.57 13.10
N ALA A 191 19.37 18.86 13.42
CA ALA A 191 18.36 19.53 14.22
C ALA A 191 17.07 19.70 13.41
N VAL A 192 15.98 19.16 13.94
CA VAL A 192 14.61 19.40 13.45
C VAL A 192 14.05 20.67 14.09
N ARG A 193 14.41 20.89 15.36
CA ARG A 193 14.17 22.12 16.11
C ARG A 193 15.46 22.54 16.77
N GLN A 194 15.98 23.69 16.37
CA GLN A 194 17.08 24.32 17.06
C GLN A 194 16.55 25.01 18.32
N GLY A 195 17.14 24.67 19.46
CA GLY A 195 16.93 25.41 20.70
C GLY A 195 17.98 26.50 20.88
N ASP A 196 18.07 27.00 22.11
CA ASP A 196 19.11 27.94 22.50
C ASP A 196 20.38 27.16 22.92
N ASN A 197 21.40 27.20 22.07
CA ASN A 197 22.62 26.40 22.26
C ASN A 197 23.64 27.04 23.21
N SER A 198 23.22 27.91 24.14
CA SER A 198 24.11 28.51 25.14
C SER A 198 24.36 27.64 26.38
N GLY A 199 23.79 26.44 26.44
CA GLY A 199 24.01 25.50 27.54
C GLY A 199 25.29 24.68 27.36
N ASN A 200 25.59 23.84 28.35
CA ASN A 200 26.68 22.86 28.27
C ASN A 200 26.19 21.42 28.27
N GLY A 201 24.88 21.20 28.45
CA GLY A 201 24.30 19.87 28.50
C GLY A 201 24.44 19.11 27.19
N GLU A 202 24.57 17.80 27.29
CA GLU A 202 24.73 16.91 26.14
C GLU A 202 23.77 15.72 26.22
N MET A 203 23.21 15.35 25.07
CA MET A 203 22.35 14.18 24.93
C MET A 203 22.84 13.30 23.78
N THR A 204 23.06 12.03 24.07
CA THR A 204 23.39 10.99 23.10
C THR A 204 22.23 10.03 22.97
N VAL A 205 21.85 9.69 21.74
CA VAL A 205 20.76 8.76 21.45
C VAL A 205 21.29 7.67 20.54
N ASP A 206 21.23 6.44 21.04
CA ASP A 206 21.60 5.23 20.34
C ASP A 206 20.36 4.55 19.75
N ASN A 207 20.25 4.59 18.42
CA ASN A 207 19.20 3.94 17.64
C ASN A 207 19.71 2.67 16.93
N SER A 208 20.76 2.02 17.46
CA SER A 208 21.37 0.83 16.83
C SER A 208 20.40 -0.35 16.67
N ASN A 209 19.40 -0.44 17.54
CA ASN A 209 18.42 -1.53 17.56
C ASN A 209 17.01 -1.09 17.17
N GLY A 210 16.81 0.13 16.65
CA GLY A 210 15.48 0.61 16.26
C GLY A 210 14.99 0.05 14.93
N ASP A 211 13.67 0.01 14.75
CA ASP A 211 13.04 -0.50 13.52
C ASP A 211 12.97 0.55 12.40
N GLY A 212 13.16 1.83 12.73
CA GLY A 212 13.12 2.96 11.81
C GLY A 212 14.02 4.12 12.26
N ASP A 213 13.95 5.20 11.51
CA ASP A 213 14.57 6.46 11.93
C ASP A 213 13.77 7.07 13.09
N ALA A 214 14.39 7.96 13.85
CA ALA A 214 13.76 8.59 15.00
C ALA A 214 13.98 10.10 15.03
N VAL A 215 13.02 10.81 15.64
CA VAL A 215 13.19 12.19 16.10
C VAL A 215 12.98 12.24 17.59
N ILE A 216 13.97 12.79 18.28
CA ILE A 216 13.96 13.00 19.72
C ILE A 216 13.59 14.45 19.97
N THR A 217 12.67 14.68 20.90
CA THR A 217 12.21 16.01 21.29
C THR A 217 12.33 16.18 22.80
N LEU A 218 13.11 17.18 23.21
CA LEU A 218 13.16 17.65 24.58
C LEU A 218 12.10 18.74 24.73
N ALA A 219 11.14 18.53 25.62
CA ALA A 219 10.08 19.49 25.90
C ALA A 219 10.24 20.10 27.29
N SER A 220 10.09 21.42 27.39
CA SER A 220 10.05 22.14 28.65
C SER A 220 8.68 22.82 28.77
N ASN A 221 8.02 22.65 29.92
CA ASN A 221 6.65 23.14 30.15
C ASN A 221 5.66 22.72 29.04
N GLY A 222 5.79 21.49 28.54
CA GLY A 222 4.94 20.93 27.47
C GLY A 222 5.24 21.44 26.06
N GLN A 223 6.25 22.29 25.86
CA GLN A 223 6.64 22.81 24.55
C GLN A 223 7.99 22.27 24.11
N ALA A 224 8.11 21.92 22.83
CA ALA A 224 9.38 21.50 22.25
C ALA A 224 10.44 22.61 22.42
N ALA A 225 11.54 22.29 23.07
CA ALA A 225 12.69 23.16 23.25
C ALA A 225 13.81 22.80 22.27
N TYR A 226 14.06 21.50 22.08
CA TYR A 226 15.04 20.97 21.14
C TYR A 226 14.49 19.73 20.46
N SER A 227 14.82 19.52 19.19
CA SER A 227 14.54 18.26 18.51
C SER A 227 15.60 17.91 17.48
N PHE A 228 15.98 16.63 17.39
CA PHE A 228 16.95 16.17 16.40
C PHE A 228 16.66 14.78 15.87
N TYR A 229 17.15 14.57 14.66
CA TYR A 229 17.00 13.34 13.89
C TYR A 229 18.09 12.33 14.25
N VAL A 230 17.72 11.06 14.30
CA VAL A 230 18.62 9.93 14.55
C VAL A 230 18.30 8.84 13.54
N ASP A 231 19.26 8.52 12.69
CA ASP A 231 19.08 7.50 11.65
C ASP A 231 18.93 6.11 12.30
N LYS A 232 18.21 5.22 11.62
CA LYS A 232 18.14 3.81 11.98
C LYS A 232 19.53 3.20 12.03
N GLY A 233 19.83 2.48 13.10
CA GLY A 233 21.10 1.77 13.26
C GLY A 233 22.27 2.66 13.63
N GLN A 234 22.03 3.94 13.94
CA GLN A 234 23.07 4.93 14.23
C GLN A 234 22.94 5.51 15.64
N THR A 235 24.00 6.18 16.10
CA THR A 235 23.98 7.01 17.30
C THR A 235 24.14 8.47 16.90
N ALA A 236 23.38 9.37 17.52
CA ALA A 236 23.49 10.81 17.34
C ALA A 236 23.73 11.51 18.68
N LYS A 237 24.39 12.68 18.63
CA LYS A 237 24.65 13.51 19.80
C LYS A 237 24.19 14.94 19.54
N MET A 238 23.43 15.49 20.49
CA MET A 238 23.09 16.89 20.59
C MET A 238 23.88 17.52 21.75
N ASN A 239 24.46 18.69 21.52
CA ASN A 239 25.20 19.45 22.52
C ASN A 239 24.53 20.83 22.71
N GLY A 240 24.89 21.52 23.79
CA GLY A 240 24.45 22.89 24.03
C GLY A 240 23.11 23.01 24.75
N ILE A 241 22.62 21.94 25.36
CA ILE A 241 21.32 21.91 26.05
C ILE A 241 21.42 22.76 27.31
N ARG A 242 20.53 23.77 27.45
CA ARG A 242 20.46 24.61 28.65
C ARG A 242 20.01 23.83 29.87
N ASP A 243 20.50 24.28 31.02
CA ASP A 243 20.05 23.79 32.32
C ASP A 243 18.53 23.92 32.47
N GLY A 244 17.91 22.90 33.07
CA GLY A 244 16.48 22.83 33.26
C GLY A 244 15.95 21.39 33.24
N HIS A 245 14.69 21.24 33.61
CA HIS A 245 13.96 19.98 33.53
C HIS A 245 13.31 19.82 32.16
N TYR A 246 13.47 18.64 31.55
CA TYR A 246 12.86 18.32 30.27
C TYR A 246 12.13 16.99 30.30
N ASP A 247 10.91 16.98 29.78
CA ASP A 247 10.26 15.77 29.32
C ASP A 247 10.88 15.32 28.00
N ILE A 248 11.08 14.02 27.83
CA ILE A 248 11.73 13.46 26.64
C ILE A 248 10.70 12.66 25.85
N PHE A 249 10.49 13.10 24.62
CA PHE A 249 9.60 12.47 23.65
C PHE A 249 10.41 11.91 22.50
N PHE A 250 9.92 10.84 21.88
CA PHE A 250 10.46 10.37 20.61
C PHE A 250 9.36 9.91 19.68
N THR A 251 9.58 10.10 18.39
CA THR A 251 8.77 9.54 17.33
C THR A 251 9.68 8.74 16.41
N GLY A 252 9.21 7.58 15.95
CA GLY A 252 9.92 6.76 14.99
C GLY A 252 9.09 6.52 13.73
N GLY A 253 9.78 6.22 12.63
CA GLY A 253 9.11 5.85 11.38
C GLY A 253 10.04 5.76 10.18
N VAL A 254 9.41 5.83 9.00
CA VAL A 254 10.07 5.84 7.69
C VAL A 254 9.52 7.02 6.89
N ASP A 255 10.36 7.53 5.98
CA ASP A 255 10.04 8.65 5.09
C ASP A 255 9.74 9.94 5.84
N TRP A 256 10.80 10.60 6.31
CA TRP A 256 10.71 11.89 6.96
C TRP A 256 10.24 12.98 5.99
N ASP A 257 9.14 13.63 6.34
CA ASP A 257 8.64 14.80 5.64
C ASP A 257 9.05 16.07 6.38
N SER A 258 10.03 16.80 5.85
CA SER A 258 10.49 18.07 6.44
C SER A 258 9.44 19.19 6.42
N GLY A 259 8.45 19.13 5.53
CA GLY A 259 7.39 20.14 5.45
C GLY A 259 6.39 20.00 6.59
N THR A 260 6.01 18.77 6.91
CA THR A 260 5.09 18.46 8.02
C THR A 260 5.79 18.04 9.32
N LYS A 261 7.13 17.92 9.30
CA LYS A 261 7.99 17.46 10.40
C LYS A 261 7.51 16.18 11.07
N GLN A 262 7.20 15.18 10.25
CA GLN A 262 6.73 13.87 10.70
C GLN A 262 7.19 12.78 9.74
N PHE A 263 7.21 11.54 10.23
CA PHE A 263 7.30 10.37 9.36
C PHE A 263 5.97 10.14 8.65
N THR A 264 6.00 9.65 7.41
CA THR A 264 4.77 9.32 6.67
C THR A 264 4.38 7.85 6.80
N GLN A 265 5.28 7.00 7.31
CA GLN A 265 5.11 5.55 7.39
C GLN A 265 5.59 5.00 8.75
N ASN A 266 4.91 3.95 9.24
CA ASN A 266 5.21 3.24 10.49
C ASN A 266 5.41 4.16 11.70
N CYS A 267 4.51 5.13 11.87
CA CYS A 267 4.69 6.16 12.89
C CYS A 267 4.33 5.64 14.27
N ASN A 268 5.21 5.95 15.22
CA ASN A 268 4.93 5.83 16.64
C ASN A 268 5.30 7.12 17.35
N PHE A 269 4.69 7.33 18.51
CA PHE A 269 4.96 8.45 19.37
C PHE A 269 4.98 7.94 20.80
N SER A 270 6.05 8.25 21.51
CA SER A 270 6.25 7.79 22.88
C SER A 270 6.93 8.87 23.70
N LYS A 271 6.73 8.80 25.01
CA LYS A 271 7.35 9.66 26.01
C LYS A 271 8.08 8.78 27.02
N PHE A 272 9.26 9.17 27.44
CA PHE A 272 9.88 8.58 28.64
C PHE A 272 9.09 8.98 29.88
N ASP A 273 8.76 8.01 30.74
CA ASP A 273 7.89 8.26 31.91
C ASP A 273 8.54 9.25 32.90
N GLN A 274 9.86 9.31 32.89
CA GLN A 274 10.65 10.25 33.67
C GLN A 274 11.36 11.24 32.74
N GLY A 275 11.17 12.52 33.01
CA GLY A 275 12.01 13.58 32.46
C GLY A 275 13.42 13.55 33.04
N ASN A 276 14.28 14.43 32.54
CA ASN A 276 15.66 14.53 33.01
C ASN A 276 16.07 15.99 33.25
N ASP A 277 16.86 16.20 34.31
CA ASP A 277 17.45 17.50 34.62
C ASP A 277 18.82 17.65 33.95
N PHE A 278 18.98 18.73 33.20
CA PHE A 278 20.28 19.20 32.76
C PHE A 278 20.77 20.27 33.74
N THR A 279 21.99 20.09 34.24
CA THR A 279 22.61 20.99 35.22
C THR A 279 24.07 21.22 34.88
N THR A 280 24.54 22.43 35.11
CA THR A 280 25.92 22.84 34.90
C THR A 280 26.48 23.41 36.21
N THR A 281 27.69 22.99 36.57
CA THR A 281 28.48 23.57 37.66
C THR A 281 29.72 24.27 37.08
N SER A 282 30.59 24.79 37.96
CA SER A 282 31.86 25.39 37.51
C SER A 282 32.83 24.40 36.85
N THR A 283 32.66 23.09 37.06
CA THR A 283 33.60 22.06 36.59
C THR A 283 32.95 20.87 35.88
N THR A 284 31.63 20.72 35.95
CA THR A 284 30.89 19.59 35.38
C THR A 284 29.57 20.02 34.74
N TYR A 285 29.03 19.19 33.85
CA TYR A 285 27.71 19.38 33.24
C TYR A 285 27.02 18.02 33.01
N SER A 286 25.70 18.02 32.84
CA SER A 286 24.91 16.82 32.58
C SER A 286 25.18 16.23 31.19
N THR A 287 25.48 14.93 31.14
CA THR A 287 25.51 14.10 29.93
C THR A 287 24.48 12.99 30.03
N LEU A 288 23.54 12.93 29.09
CA LEU A 288 22.49 11.91 29.05
C LEU A 288 22.71 10.97 27.87
N THR A 289 22.51 9.66 28.08
CA THR A 289 22.49 8.67 26.99
C THR A 289 21.19 7.87 27.04
N ILE A 290 20.52 7.76 25.91
CA ILE A 290 19.29 6.98 25.72
C ILE A 290 19.52 5.94 24.63
N THR A 291 19.02 4.72 24.83
CA THR A 291 19.01 3.68 23.80
C THR A 291 17.58 3.36 23.37
N LEU A 292 17.31 3.40 22.07
CA LEU A 292 16.07 2.95 21.45
C LEU A 292 16.18 1.45 21.11
N LYS A 293 15.11 0.68 21.37
CA LYS A 293 15.02 -0.75 20.98
C LYS A 293 13.91 -0.95 19.95
N ALA A 294 13.96 -2.09 19.25
CA ALA A 294 13.13 -2.47 18.11
C ALA A 294 11.64 -2.28 18.40
N SER A 295 11.16 -2.77 19.54
CA SER A 295 9.92 -2.32 20.15
C SER A 295 10.12 -0.92 20.72
N PHE A 296 9.71 0.10 19.96
CA PHE A 296 9.66 1.49 20.39
C PHE A 296 9.08 1.56 21.81
N GLY A 297 9.91 1.98 22.77
CA GLY A 297 9.56 2.05 24.19
C GLY A 297 10.19 1.04 25.15
N GLN A 298 11.02 0.10 24.67
CA GLN A 298 11.69 -0.90 25.53
C GLN A 298 13.19 -0.64 25.73
N GLY A 299 13.57 0.63 25.76
CA GLY A 299 14.94 1.11 26.01
C GLY A 299 15.47 0.78 27.40
N ASN A 300 16.50 1.49 27.84
CA ASN A 300 16.99 1.44 29.21
C ASN A 300 16.07 2.15 30.22
N ALA A 301 14.95 2.72 29.77
CA ALA A 301 13.97 3.44 30.58
C ALA A 301 12.54 3.09 30.12
N SER A 302 11.57 3.25 31.03
CA SER A 302 10.15 3.01 30.75
C SER A 302 9.53 4.17 29.97
N THR A 303 8.55 3.84 29.14
CA THR A 303 7.91 4.79 28.25
C THR A 303 6.41 4.55 28.17
N SER A 304 5.68 5.61 27.87
CA SER A 304 4.25 5.60 27.59
C SER A 304 3.97 6.04 26.16
N ASP A 305 2.97 5.44 25.54
CA ASP A 305 2.47 5.87 24.23
C ASP A 305 1.86 7.26 24.30
N VAL A 306 2.09 8.06 23.26
CA VAL A 306 1.59 9.43 23.15
C VAL A 306 0.61 9.49 21.98
N PRO A 307 -0.65 9.93 22.18
CA PRO A 307 -1.55 10.17 21.05
C PRO A 307 -0.93 11.18 20.07
N PRO A 308 -1.09 11.03 18.74
CA PRO A 308 -0.44 11.91 17.76
C PRO A 308 -0.66 13.41 18.01
N GLY A 309 -1.86 13.82 18.44
CA GLY A 309 -2.18 15.22 18.75
C GLY A 309 -1.62 15.75 20.08
N GLN A 310 -0.94 14.91 20.88
CA GLN A 310 -0.31 15.28 22.14
C GLN A 310 1.23 15.30 22.06
N TYR A 311 1.81 14.88 20.94
CA TYR A 311 3.25 14.98 20.73
C TYR A 311 3.67 16.45 20.55
N PRO A 312 4.68 16.96 21.29
CA PRO A 312 5.15 18.33 21.12
C PRO A 312 5.74 18.52 19.72
N THR A 313 5.11 19.36 18.90
CA THR A 313 5.55 19.56 17.52
C THR A 313 6.96 20.18 17.49
N PRO A 314 7.93 19.53 16.82
CA PRO A 314 9.28 20.08 16.61
C PRO A 314 9.28 21.43 15.86
#